data_AF-A0A537UNJ1-F1
#
_entry.id   AF-A0A537UNJ1-F1
#
_cell.length_a   1.000
_cell.length_b   1.000
_cell.length_c   1.000
_cell.angle_alpha   90.00
_cell.angle_beta   90.00
_cell.angle_gamma   90.00
#
_symmetry.space_group_name_H-M   'P 1'
#
loop_
_entity.id
_entity.type
_entity.pdbx_description
1 polymer ?
#
loop_
_entity_poly.entity_id
_entity_poly.type
_entity_poly.pdbx_seq_one_letter_code
_entity_poly.pdbx_strand_id
1 'polypeptide(L)'
;MFAEHSVIAMLVLAVAGAGLCLLLLRPRQVLATILGVTVAEGMLAANLWAAVLSGRGVVTAAEQWFYIDAFSAFHIVVLTLVFLLSSAFASVYFTVDTDHGSFTPAIARRFGALWLGSLAAMMLVLMSNNLGIMWVGMEATTLLSAFLISLYPNRLSLEAMWKYLI
;
A
#
# COMPACT_ATOMS: atom_id res chain seq x y z
N MET A 1 23.80 5.02 3.10
CA MET A 1 23.14 6.14 3.80
C MET A 1 21.81 6.53 3.16
N PHE A 2 21.71 7.12 1.96
CA PHE A 2 20.40 7.51 1.39
C PHE A 2 19.40 6.35 1.19
N ALA A 3 19.86 5.19 0.71
CA ALA A 3 18.98 4.04 0.47
C ALA A 3 18.36 3.44 1.74
N GLU A 4 19.04 3.54 2.88
CA GLU A 4 18.54 3.06 4.18
C GLU A 4 17.36 3.92 4.65
N HIS A 5 17.42 5.22 4.37
CA HIS A 5 16.33 6.15 4.66
C HIS A 5 15.15 5.91 3.73
N SER A 6 15.39 5.51 2.47
CA SER A 6 14.33 5.14 1.52
C SER A 6 13.46 4.00 2.06
N VAL A 7 14.07 2.98 2.69
CA VAL A 7 13.33 1.85 3.30
C VAL A 7 12.32 2.33 4.34
N ILE A 8 12.79 3.11 5.31
CA ILE A 8 11.92 3.61 6.40
C ILE A 8 10.90 4.61 5.83
N ALA A 9 11.33 5.45 4.87
CA ALA A 9 10.46 6.43 4.24
C ALA A 9 9.26 5.79 3.54
N MET A 10 9.43 4.65 2.85
CA MET A 10 8.32 3.94 2.20
C MET A 10 7.27 3.48 3.23
N LEU A 11 7.70 2.83 4.31
CA LEU A 11 6.76 2.40 5.36
C LEU A 11 6.05 3.59 6.01
N VAL A 12 6.79 4.66 6.34
CA VAL A 12 6.22 5.86 6.95
C VAL A 12 5.26 6.55 5.99
N LEU A 13 5.60 6.66 4.71
CA LEU A 13 4.80 7.34 3.70
C LEU A 13 3.48 6.60 3.45
N ALA A 14 3.52 5.29 3.28
CA ALA A 14 2.31 4.48 3.11
C ALA A 14 1.39 4.54 4.35
N VAL A 15 1.95 4.40 5.57
CA VAL A 15 1.17 4.48 6.82
C VAL A 15 0.63 5.89 7.09
N ALA A 16 1.45 6.93 6.90
CA ALA A 16 1.02 8.31 7.06
C ALA A 16 -0.04 8.70 6.01
N GLY A 17 0.11 8.22 4.78
CA GLY A 17 -0.90 8.37 3.72
C GLY A 17 -2.22 7.71 4.11
N ALA A 18 -2.19 6.48 4.63
CA ALA A 18 -3.37 5.79 5.13
C ALA A 18 -4.07 6.57 6.26
N GLY A 19 -3.28 7.07 7.22
CA GLY A 19 -3.78 7.91 8.31
C GLY A 19 -4.37 9.23 7.82
N LEU A 20 -3.71 9.90 6.87
CA LEU A 20 -4.20 11.12 6.24
C LEU A 20 -5.54 10.90 5.56
N CYS A 21 -5.72 9.77 4.84
CA CYS A 21 -7.01 9.42 4.23
C CYS A 21 -8.16 9.39 5.23
N LEU A 22 -7.93 9.02 6.49
CA LEU A 22 -8.98 9.03 7.54
C LEU A 22 -9.39 10.43 8.00
N LEU A 23 -8.61 11.46 7.69
CA LEU A 23 -8.88 12.85 8.08
C LEU A 23 -9.53 13.66 6.95
N LEU A 24 -9.49 13.16 5.71
CA LEU A 24 -9.98 13.87 4.54
C LEU A 24 -11.52 13.87 4.47
N LEU A 25 -12.07 15.02 4.11
CA LEU A 25 -13.52 15.24 4.08
C LEU A 25 -14.15 14.98 2.71
N ARG A 26 -13.35 15.03 1.64
CA ARG A 26 -13.84 14.92 0.26
C ARG A 26 -13.32 13.65 -0.42
N PRO A 27 -14.16 12.84 -1.06
CA PRO A 27 -13.73 11.64 -1.79
C PRO A 27 -12.61 11.91 -2.80
N ARG A 28 -12.71 13.01 -3.57
CA ARG A 28 -11.69 13.43 -4.53
C ARG A 28 -10.31 13.69 -3.89
N GLN A 29 -10.28 14.20 -2.66
CA GLN A 29 -9.00 14.39 -1.94
C GLN A 29 -8.38 13.05 -1.58
N VAL A 30 -9.19 12.07 -1.13
CA VAL A 30 -8.69 10.73 -0.83
C VAL A 30 -8.10 10.05 -2.08
N LEU A 31 -8.81 10.12 -3.21
CA LEU A 31 -8.35 9.55 -4.48
C LEU A 31 -7.06 10.22 -4.98
N ALA A 32 -6.95 11.55 -4.84
CA ALA A 32 -5.71 12.27 -5.14
C ALA A 32 -4.56 11.88 -4.20
N THR A 33 -4.83 11.68 -2.91
CA THR A 33 -3.83 11.27 -1.92
C THR A 33 -3.29 9.87 -2.23
N ILE A 34 -4.15 8.88 -2.50
CA ILE A 34 -3.66 7.52 -2.83
C ILE A 34 -2.83 7.52 -4.11
N LEU A 35 -3.20 8.32 -5.11
CA LEU A 35 -2.43 8.44 -6.34
C LEU A 35 -1.07 9.12 -6.09
N GLY A 36 -1.07 10.23 -5.33
CA GLY A 36 0.17 10.93 -4.98
C GLY A 36 1.12 10.07 -4.17
N VAL A 37 0.62 9.34 -3.19
CA VAL A 37 1.41 8.39 -2.38
C VAL A 37 1.97 7.29 -3.25
N THR A 38 1.17 6.64 -4.10
CA THR A 38 1.65 5.55 -4.96
C THR A 38 2.67 6.00 -6.03
N VAL A 39 2.57 7.23 -6.53
CA VAL A 39 3.62 7.83 -7.38
C VAL A 39 4.93 7.99 -6.60
N ALA A 40 4.86 8.57 -5.40
CA ALA A 40 6.04 8.77 -4.56
C ALA A 40 6.69 7.44 -4.15
N GLU A 41 5.89 6.42 -3.83
CA GLU A 41 6.36 5.05 -3.57
C GLU A 41 7.05 4.45 -4.79
N GLY A 42 6.51 4.64 -6.00
CA GLY A 42 7.15 4.19 -7.24
C GLY A 42 8.51 4.85 -7.48
N MET A 43 8.64 6.15 -7.14
CA MET A 43 9.94 6.85 -7.21
C MET A 43 10.95 6.32 -6.19
N LEU A 44 10.51 6.03 -4.96
CA LEU A 44 11.35 5.41 -3.93
C LEU A 44 11.76 3.98 -4.31
N ALA A 45 10.85 3.19 -4.88
CA ALA A 45 11.13 1.85 -5.37
C ALA A 45 12.16 1.86 -6.51
N ALA A 46 12.04 2.78 -7.47
CA ALA A 46 13.04 2.94 -8.53
C ALA A 46 14.41 3.37 -7.98
N ASN A 47 14.44 4.25 -6.98
CA ASN A 47 15.67 4.64 -6.30
C ASN A 47 16.33 3.46 -5.57
N LEU A 48 15.55 2.65 -4.85
CA LEU A 48 16.04 1.43 -4.19
C LEU A 48 16.59 0.43 -5.20
N TRP A 49 15.87 0.19 -6.30
CA TRP A 49 16.34 -0.71 -7.35
C TRP A 49 17.66 -0.24 -7.94
N ALA A 50 17.79 1.04 -8.28
CA ALA A 50 19.04 1.62 -8.77
C ALA A 50 20.17 1.51 -7.74
N ALA A 51 19.90 1.75 -6.45
CA ALA A 51 20.88 1.62 -5.38
C ALA A 51 21.38 0.18 -5.20
N VAL A 52 20.47 -0.80 -5.28
CA VAL A 52 20.81 -2.22 -5.21
C VAL A 52 21.68 -2.65 -6.39
N LEU A 53 21.34 -2.21 -7.61
CA LEU A 53 22.10 -2.57 -8.83
C LEU A 53 23.47 -1.87 -8.94
N SER A 54 23.62 -0.66 -8.39
CA SER A 54 24.87 0.12 -8.49
C SER A 54 25.88 -0.17 -7.37
N GLY A 55 25.46 -0.85 -6.30
CA GLY A 55 26.26 -1.06 -5.09
C GLY A 55 26.60 -2.53 -4.83
N ARG A 56 26.59 -2.89 -3.54
CA ARG A 56 26.93 -4.24 -3.03
C ARG A 56 25.82 -5.29 -3.28
N GLY A 57 24.79 -4.97 -4.06
CA GLY A 57 23.66 -5.86 -4.34
C GLY A 57 22.60 -5.94 -3.23
N VAL A 58 22.77 -5.20 -2.12
CA VAL A 58 21.89 -5.27 -0.95
C VAL A 58 21.77 -3.90 -0.27
N VAL A 59 20.57 -3.58 0.22
CA VAL A 59 20.27 -2.46 1.13
C VAL A 59 19.72 -3.03 2.43
N THR A 60 20.20 -2.55 3.57
CA THR A 60 19.73 -2.96 4.90
C THR A 60 19.38 -1.75 5.74
N ALA A 61 18.43 -1.88 6.65
CA ALA A 61 18.03 -0.81 7.55
C ALA A 61 17.63 -1.36 8.93
N ALA A 62 17.55 -0.47 9.93
CA ALA A 62 17.18 -0.79 11.32
C ALA A 62 17.94 -2.01 11.88
N GLU A 63 19.27 -1.93 11.93
CA GLU A 63 20.12 -3.01 12.45
C GLU A 63 19.85 -4.39 11.82
N GLN A 64 19.72 -4.45 10.48
CA GLN A 64 19.41 -5.67 9.71
C GLN A 64 17.99 -6.21 9.87
N TRP A 65 17.06 -5.48 10.50
CA TRP A 65 15.65 -5.90 10.55
C TRP A 65 14.97 -5.80 9.18
N PHE A 66 15.45 -4.90 8.33
CA PHE A 66 15.08 -4.83 6.93
C PHE A 66 16.26 -5.19 6.04
N TYR A 67 15.99 -6.02 5.04
CA TYR A 67 16.97 -6.53 4.09
C TYR A 67 16.33 -6.58 2.71
N ILE A 68 16.94 -5.87 1.75
CA ILE A 68 16.46 -5.77 0.38
C ILE A 68 17.61 -6.15 -0.55
N ASP A 69 17.49 -7.29 -1.20
CA ASP A 69 18.38 -7.69 -2.30
C ASP A 69 17.78 -7.31 -3.67
N ALA A 70 18.44 -7.72 -4.75
CA ALA A 70 17.98 -7.47 -6.12
C ALA A 70 16.60 -8.07 -6.41
N PHE A 71 16.27 -9.20 -5.79
CA PHE A 71 15.00 -9.89 -6.03
C PHE A 71 13.85 -9.20 -5.30
N SER A 72 14.05 -8.83 -4.04
CA SER A 72 13.08 -8.02 -3.28
C SER A 72 12.88 -6.64 -3.93
N ALA A 73 13.96 -5.98 -4.37
CA ALA A 73 13.86 -4.69 -5.05
C ALA A 73 13.01 -4.76 -6.32
N PHE A 74 13.17 -5.82 -7.12
CA PHE A 74 12.33 -6.07 -8.29
C PHE A 74 10.85 -6.22 -7.90
N HIS A 75 10.55 -7.00 -6.87
CA HIS A 75 9.15 -7.20 -6.41
C HIS A 75 8.54 -5.92 -5.86
N ILE A 76 9.31 -5.07 -5.17
CA ILE A 76 8.84 -3.77 -4.67
C ILE A 76 8.47 -2.84 -5.83
N VAL A 77 9.23 -2.87 -6.93
CA VAL A 77 8.92 -2.08 -8.13
C VAL A 77 7.65 -2.58 -8.81
N VAL A 78 7.49 -3.90 -8.95
CA VAL A 78 6.26 -4.49 -9.49
C VAL A 78 5.06 -4.16 -8.60
N LEU A 79 5.19 -4.28 -7.28
CA LEU A 79 4.16 -3.97 -6.31
C LEU A 79 3.70 -2.51 -6.44
N THR A 80 4.64 -1.56 -6.39
CA THR A 80 4.33 -0.12 -6.48
C THR A 80 3.72 0.25 -7.83
N LEU A 81 4.14 -0.40 -8.92
CA LEU A 81 3.54 -0.22 -10.24
C LEU A 81 2.08 -0.68 -10.27
N VAL A 82 1.77 -1.86 -9.73
CA VAL A 82 0.39 -2.37 -9.66
C VAL A 82 -0.47 -1.41 -8.84
N PHE A 83 0.01 -0.99 -7.67
CA PHE A 83 -0.71 -0.05 -6.82
C PHE A 83 -0.92 1.32 -7.48
N LEU A 84 0.06 1.82 -8.22
CA LEU A 84 -0.03 3.06 -8.99
C LEU A 84 -1.12 2.96 -10.06
N LEU A 85 -1.08 1.92 -10.89
CA LEU A 85 -2.07 1.72 -11.96
C LEU A 85 -3.48 1.53 -11.40
N SER A 86 -3.63 0.75 -10.32
CA SER A 86 -4.91 0.58 -9.63
C SER A 86 -5.42 1.87 -8.98
N SER A 87 -4.54 2.72 -8.44
CA SER A 87 -4.92 4.03 -7.87
C SER A 87 -5.33 5.04 -8.93
N ALA A 88 -4.63 5.05 -10.07
CA ALA A 88 -5.01 5.85 -11.23
C ALA A 88 -6.37 5.41 -11.77
N PHE A 89 -6.60 4.10 -11.88
CA PHE A 89 -7.88 3.54 -12.29
C PHE A 89 -9.00 3.87 -11.29
N ALA A 90 -8.74 3.76 -9.98
CA ALA A 90 -9.71 4.09 -8.94
C ALA A 90 -10.21 5.54 -9.04
N SER A 91 -9.34 6.47 -9.43
CA SER A 91 -9.70 7.88 -9.61
C SER A 91 -10.75 8.07 -10.72
N VAL A 92 -10.67 7.27 -11.79
CA VAL A 92 -11.67 7.29 -12.88
C VAL A 92 -12.90 6.50 -12.47
N TYR A 93 -12.72 5.30 -11.93
CA TYR A 93 -13.80 4.38 -11.55
C TYR A 93 -14.79 5.01 -10.56
N PHE A 94 -14.30 5.62 -9.48
CA PHE A 94 -15.16 6.21 -8.45
C PHE A 94 -15.73 7.59 -8.84
N THR A 95 -15.39 8.14 -10.01
CA THR A 95 -15.99 9.41 -10.46
C THR A 95 -17.49 9.26 -10.63
N VAL A 96 -17.94 8.20 -11.30
CA VAL A 96 -19.37 7.91 -11.52
C VAL A 96 -20.11 7.66 -10.21
N ASP A 97 -19.52 6.91 -9.28
CA ASP A 97 -20.11 6.64 -7.97
C ASP A 97 -20.16 7.87 -7.07
N THR A 98 -19.22 8.81 -7.25
CA THR A 98 -19.24 10.10 -6.56
C THR A 98 -20.40 10.95 -7.06
N ASP A 99 -20.65 10.96 -8.38
CA ASP A 99 -21.73 11.74 -8.99
C ASP A 99 -23.11 11.20 -8.61
N HIS A 100 -23.26 9.88 -8.42
CA HIS A 100 -24.49 9.24 -7.94
C HIS A 100 -24.61 9.20 -6.41
N GLY A 101 -23.60 9.67 -5.67
CA GLY A 101 -23.61 9.71 -4.20
C GLY A 101 -23.42 8.37 -3.48
N SER A 102 -23.14 7.28 -4.21
CA SER A 102 -22.86 5.96 -3.63
C SER A 102 -21.48 5.91 -2.95
N PHE A 103 -20.49 6.64 -3.48
CA PHE A 103 -19.16 6.77 -2.89
C PHE A 103 -19.11 7.91 -1.86
N THR A 104 -19.72 7.66 -0.70
CA THR A 104 -19.77 8.65 0.39
C THR A 104 -18.37 8.97 0.94
N PRO A 105 -18.18 10.14 1.60
CA PRO A 105 -16.92 10.46 2.25
C PRO A 105 -16.42 9.38 3.23
N ALA A 106 -17.32 8.74 3.98
CA ALA A 106 -16.95 7.67 4.90
C ALA A 106 -16.36 6.44 4.19
N ILE A 107 -16.97 6.04 3.07
CA ILE A 107 -16.50 4.93 2.24
C ILE A 107 -15.16 5.28 1.60
N ALA A 108 -15.03 6.51 1.08
CA ALA A 108 -13.77 6.99 0.50
C ALA A 108 -12.62 6.95 1.50
N ARG A 109 -12.81 7.48 2.71
CA ARG A 109 -11.81 7.42 3.78
C ARG A 109 -11.39 5.99 4.11
N ARG A 110 -12.36 5.09 4.26
CA ARG A 110 -12.11 3.67 4.54
C ARG A 110 -11.33 3.01 3.40
N PHE A 111 -11.74 3.26 2.15
CA PHE A 111 -11.04 2.76 0.97
C PHE A 111 -9.58 3.23 0.95
N GLY A 112 -9.32 4.53 1.06
CA GLY A 112 -7.96 5.06 1.01
C GLY A 112 -7.06 4.55 2.13
N ALA A 113 -7.60 4.49 3.36
CA ALA A 113 -6.87 3.96 4.52
C ALA A 113 -6.54 2.47 4.37
N LEU A 114 -7.50 1.66 3.94
CA LEU A 114 -7.27 0.23 3.72
C LEU A 114 -6.34 -0.01 2.53
N TRP A 115 -6.47 0.77 1.46
CA TRP A 115 -5.64 0.65 0.25
C TRP A 115 -4.16 0.94 0.53
N LEU A 116 -3.87 2.10 1.14
CA LEU A 116 -2.48 2.44 1.51
C LEU A 116 -1.98 1.60 2.70
N GLY A 117 -2.88 1.15 3.58
CA GLY A 117 -2.55 0.15 4.59
C GLY A 117 -2.10 -1.17 3.98
N SER A 118 -2.80 -1.68 2.96
CA SER A 118 -2.43 -2.91 2.26
C SER A 118 -1.08 -2.77 1.56
N LEU A 119 -0.83 -1.60 0.96
CA LEU A 119 0.49 -1.27 0.40
C LEU A 119 1.59 -1.35 1.46
N ALA A 120 1.38 -0.73 2.61
CA ALA A 120 2.34 -0.76 3.73
C ALA A 120 2.58 -2.18 4.25
N ALA A 121 1.52 -2.98 4.40
CA ALA A 121 1.60 -4.37 4.86
C ALA A 121 2.37 -5.25 3.86
N MET A 122 2.10 -5.13 2.57
CA MET A 122 2.82 -5.89 1.52
C MET A 122 4.29 -5.45 1.41
N MET A 123 4.58 -4.14 1.52
CA MET A 123 5.96 -3.66 1.60
C MET A 123 6.69 -4.23 2.80
N LEU A 124 6.04 -4.27 3.98
CA LEU A 124 6.62 -4.83 5.19
C LEU A 124 7.06 -6.29 4.98
N VAL A 125 6.25 -7.09 4.29
CA VAL A 125 6.61 -8.48 3.94
C VAL A 125 7.86 -8.53 3.07
N LEU A 126 7.91 -7.76 1.99
CA LEU A 126 9.00 -7.79 1.01
C LEU A 126 10.33 -7.28 1.56
N MET A 127 10.29 -6.43 2.58
CA MET A 127 11.47 -5.75 3.13
C MET A 127 11.98 -6.41 4.42
N SER A 128 11.19 -7.29 5.05
CA SER A 128 11.51 -7.83 6.37
C SER A 128 12.59 -8.92 6.32
N ASN A 129 13.53 -8.83 7.25
CA ASN A 129 14.51 -9.87 7.55
C ASN A 129 14.20 -10.62 8.86
N ASN A 130 12.98 -10.45 9.40
CA ASN A 130 12.54 -11.10 10.63
C ASN A 130 11.22 -11.83 10.38
N LEU A 131 11.22 -13.15 10.59
CA LEU A 131 10.04 -13.99 10.33
C LEU A 131 8.79 -13.54 11.10
N GLY A 132 8.93 -12.99 12.30
CA GLY A 132 7.82 -12.48 13.09
C GLY A 132 7.19 -11.23 12.47
N ILE A 133 8.01 -10.27 12.03
CA ILE A 133 7.53 -9.05 11.35
C ILE A 133 6.94 -9.39 9.98
N MET A 134 7.59 -10.29 9.24
CA MET A 134 7.08 -10.80 7.97
C MET A 134 5.71 -11.45 8.16
N TRP A 135 5.54 -12.29 9.18
CA TRP A 135 4.25 -12.90 9.51
C TRP A 135 3.18 -11.85 9.83
N VAL A 136 3.48 -10.85 10.65
CA VAL A 136 2.56 -9.74 10.93
C VAL A 136 2.17 -9.01 9.64
N GLY A 137 3.12 -8.75 8.73
CA GLY A 137 2.84 -8.15 7.43
C GLY A 137 1.92 -9.00 6.55
N MET A 138 2.12 -10.33 6.55
CA MET A 138 1.28 -11.26 5.79
C MET A 138 -0.16 -11.27 6.32
N GLU A 139 -0.35 -11.41 7.64
CA GLU A 139 -1.68 -11.38 8.26
C GLU A 139 -2.37 -10.03 8.07
N ALA A 140 -1.64 -8.93 8.24
CA ALA A 140 -2.17 -7.59 7.99
C ALA A 140 -2.65 -7.43 6.55
N THR A 141 -1.90 -7.95 5.58
CA THR A 141 -2.28 -7.93 4.15
C THR A 141 -3.60 -8.66 3.93
N THR A 142 -3.77 -9.84 4.52
CA THR A 142 -5.00 -10.64 4.42
C THR A 142 -6.18 -9.90 5.06
N LEU A 143 -6.03 -9.37 6.28
CA LEU A 143 -7.10 -8.66 6.99
C LEU A 143 -7.53 -7.39 6.25
N LEU A 144 -6.58 -6.57 5.79
CA LEU A 144 -6.88 -5.33 5.07
C LEU A 144 -7.58 -5.61 3.73
N SER A 145 -7.17 -6.68 3.03
CA SER A 145 -7.81 -7.13 1.80
C SER A 145 -9.24 -7.63 2.04
N ALA A 146 -9.48 -8.38 3.13
CA ALA A 146 -10.81 -8.80 3.52
C ALA A 146 -11.75 -7.60 3.76
N PHE A 147 -11.26 -6.55 4.43
CA PHE A 147 -12.05 -5.33 4.63
C PHE A 147 -12.26 -4.52 3.35
N LEU A 148 -11.35 -4.60 2.36
CA LEU A 148 -11.55 -4.03 1.04
C LEU A 148 -12.62 -4.79 0.24
N ILE A 149 -12.66 -6.12 0.32
CA ILE A 149 -13.73 -6.94 -0.30
C ILE A 149 -15.10 -6.54 0.24
N SER A 150 -15.20 -6.24 1.54
CA SER A 150 -16.42 -5.77 2.22
C SER A 150 -16.53 -4.25 2.33
N LEU A 151 -15.95 -3.50 1.37
CA LEU A 151 -16.01 -2.03 1.36
C LEU A 151 -17.45 -1.51 1.35
N TYR A 152 -18.30 -2.13 0.53
CA TYR A 152 -19.75 -1.91 0.48
C TYR A 152 -20.47 -3.09 1.15
N PRO A 153 -20.83 -3.00 2.44
CA PRO A 153 -21.34 -4.13 3.20
C PRO A 153 -22.74 -4.54 2.72
N ASN A 154 -22.80 -5.59 1.93
CA ASN A 154 -24.00 -6.32 1.55
C ASN A 154 -23.80 -7.84 1.75
N ARG A 155 -24.87 -8.63 1.70
CA ARG A 155 -24.82 -10.08 1.95
C ARG A 155 -23.76 -10.79 1.10
N LEU A 156 -23.68 -10.47 -0.19
CA LEU A 156 -22.72 -11.08 -1.12
C LEU A 156 -21.27 -10.71 -0.76
N SER A 157 -21.01 -9.44 -0.46
CA SER A 157 -19.66 -8.96 -0.10
C SER A 157 -19.16 -9.55 1.22
N LEU A 158 -20.05 -9.77 2.20
CA LEU A 158 -19.69 -10.35 3.49
C LEU A 158 -19.45 -11.85 3.37
N GLU A 159 -20.24 -12.55 2.55
CA GLU A 159 -20.00 -13.96 2.23
C GLU A 159 -18.67 -14.14 1.49
N ALA A 160 -18.38 -13.27 0.50
CA ALA A 160 -17.10 -13.29 -0.21
C ALA A 160 -15.91 -13.00 0.72
N MET A 161 -16.04 -12.00 1.61
CA MET A 161 -15.02 -11.68 2.60
C MET A 161 -14.73 -12.88 3.53
N TRP A 162 -15.76 -13.53 4.04
CA TRP A 162 -15.59 -14.68 4.93
C TRP A 162 -14.94 -15.87 4.21
N LYS A 163 -15.35 -16.14 2.96
CA LYS A 163 -14.72 -17.17 2.11
C LYS A 163 -13.27 -16.87 1.74
N TYR A 164 -12.86 -15.61 1.78
CA TYR A 164 -11.47 -15.22 1.55
C TYR A 164 -10.60 -15.42 2.80
N LEU A 165 -11.19 -15.37 4.00
CA LEU A 165 -10.46 -15.50 5.27
C LEU A 165 -10.18 -16.95 5.70
N ILE A 166 -10.90 -17.93 5.16
CA ILE A 166 -10.81 -19.36 5.51
C ILE A 166 -10.40 -20.17 4.30
#